data_AF-A0A0N0P5Q2-F1
#
_entry.id   AF-A0A0N0P5Q2-F1
#
_cell.length_a   1.000
_cell.length_b   1.000
_cell.length_c   1.000
_cell.angle_alpha   90.00
_cell.angle_beta   90.00
_cell.angle_gamma   90.00
#
_symmetry.space_group_name_H-M   'P 1'
#
loop_
_entity.id
_entity.type
_entity.pdbx_description
1 polymer ?
#
loop_
_entity_poly.entity_id
_entity_poly.type
_entity_poly.pdbx_seq_one_letter_code
_entity_poly.pdbx_strand_id
1 'polypeptide(L)'
;MSLASSSAALGEAVQRTVSGAAQPSLWTPQQCCFRQLMKALRGAYYHDRSKLFWARHRILVEFYKYSRVEEEKDVALLIGIGNEIASFVAEYMKVDVGSIMQHNEKMLSLPVAKAKRYREDYLLHEKQHESWCKQKIRQMMDRRPPPPYPFF
;
A
#
# COMPACT_ATOMS: atom_id res chain seq x y z
N MET A 1 61.25 -9.04 27.91
CA MET A 1 60.52 -9.03 26.63
C MET A 1 59.40 -10.06 26.70
N SER A 2 58.14 -9.65 26.64
CA SER A 2 57.05 -10.43 26.04
C SER A 2 55.80 -9.54 25.95
N LEU A 3 55.69 -8.82 24.85
CA LEU A 3 54.51 -8.06 24.43
C LEU A 3 53.71 -8.96 23.49
N ALA A 4 52.84 -9.82 24.04
CA ALA A 4 52.04 -10.73 23.20
C ALA A 4 50.61 -10.98 23.71
N SER A 5 50.08 -10.17 24.64
CA SER A 5 48.73 -10.41 25.22
C SER A 5 47.65 -9.40 24.80
N SER A 6 48.00 -8.34 24.07
CA SER A 6 47.05 -7.24 23.77
C SER A 6 46.32 -7.37 22.41
N SER A 7 46.66 -8.35 21.59
CA SER A 7 46.08 -8.51 20.24
C SER A 7 44.78 -9.33 20.24
N ALA A 8 44.68 -10.36 21.08
CA ALA A 8 43.52 -11.25 21.13
C ALA A 8 42.25 -10.56 21.67
N ALA A 9 42.40 -9.72 22.70
CA ALA A 9 41.29 -8.97 23.29
C ALA A 9 40.73 -7.87 22.35
N LEU A 10 41.58 -7.30 21.49
CA LEU A 10 41.14 -6.35 20.46
C LEU A 10 40.39 -7.06 19.32
N GLY A 11 40.80 -8.27 18.95
CA GLY A 11 40.13 -9.08 17.93
C GLY A 11 38.68 -9.44 18.30
N GLU A 12 38.43 -9.84 19.55
CA GLU A 12 37.07 -10.13 20.03
C GLU A 12 36.20 -8.88 20.22
N ALA A 13 36.79 -7.75 20.62
CA ALA A 13 36.07 -6.48 20.73
C ALA A 13 35.69 -5.91 19.34
N VAL A 14 36.52 -6.14 18.33
CA VAL A 14 36.22 -5.77 16.93
C VAL A 14 35.17 -6.72 16.33
N GLN A 15 35.21 -8.02 16.61
CA GLN A 15 34.15 -8.94 16.16
C GLN A 15 32.78 -8.68 16.82
N ARG A 16 32.75 -8.28 18.10
CA ARG A 16 31.49 -7.88 18.77
C ARG A 16 30.97 -6.52 18.29
N THR A 17 31.84 -5.58 17.93
CA THR A 17 31.43 -4.29 17.36
C THR A 17 31.01 -4.40 15.89
N VAL A 18 31.56 -5.35 15.11
CA VAL A 18 31.09 -5.65 13.75
C VAL A 18 29.73 -6.38 13.75
N SER A 19 29.38 -7.07 14.84
CA SER A 19 28.02 -7.65 15.00
C SER A 19 26.96 -6.60 15.40
N GLY A 20 27.40 -5.42 15.85
CA GLY A 20 26.56 -4.25 16.13
C GLY A 20 26.66 -3.13 15.08
N ALA A 21 27.50 -3.32 14.05
CA ALA A 21 27.59 -2.40 12.93
C ALA A 21 26.38 -2.60 12.03
N ALA A 22 25.45 -1.64 12.09
CA ALA A 22 24.35 -1.40 11.18
C ALA A 22 24.38 -2.28 9.91
N GLN A 23 23.70 -3.43 9.99
CA GLN A 23 23.18 -4.08 8.79
C GLN A 23 22.52 -2.99 7.94
N PRO A 24 22.79 -2.86 6.63
CA PRO A 24 22.03 -1.94 5.78
C PRO A 24 20.57 -2.24 6.08
N SER A 25 19.79 -1.25 6.55
CA SER A 25 18.48 -1.49 7.15
C SER A 25 17.65 -2.37 6.21
N LEU A 26 17.64 -3.68 6.46
CA LEU A 26 16.92 -4.63 5.63
C LEU A 26 15.47 -4.42 6.03
N TRP A 27 14.73 -3.78 5.14
CA TRP A 27 13.35 -3.47 5.39
C TRP A 27 12.59 -4.75 5.69
N THR A 28 11.77 -4.72 6.73
CA THR A 28 10.97 -5.88 7.06
C THR A 28 9.92 -6.13 5.96
N PRO A 29 9.45 -7.37 5.77
CA PRO A 29 8.38 -7.67 4.81
C PRO A 29 7.13 -6.82 5.01
N GLN A 30 6.79 -6.48 6.27
CA GLN A 30 5.69 -5.58 6.61
C GLN A 30 5.92 -4.15 6.08
N GLN A 31 7.15 -3.62 6.22
CA GLN A 31 7.51 -2.29 5.69
C GLN A 31 7.48 -2.26 4.16
N CYS A 32 7.95 -3.33 3.52
CA CYS A 32 7.88 -3.49 2.07
C CYS A 32 6.42 -3.50 1.57
N CYS A 33 5.55 -4.28 2.21
CA CYS A 33 4.11 -4.32 1.92
C CYS A 33 3.46 -2.94 2.06
N PHE A 34 3.70 -2.26 3.20
CA PHE A 34 3.19 -0.92 3.43
C PHE A 34 3.66 0.08 2.36
N ARG A 35 4.93 0.02 1.95
CA ARG A 35 5.44 0.88 0.87
C ARG A 35 4.77 0.60 -0.46
N GLN A 36 4.53 -0.65 -0.83
CA GLN A 36 3.84 -0.98 -2.08
C GLN A 36 2.41 -0.42 -2.07
N LEU A 37 1.69 -0.57 -0.96
CA LEU A 37 0.37 0.02 -0.77
C LEU A 37 0.40 1.55 -0.91
N MET A 38 1.35 2.23 -0.23
CA MET A 38 1.48 3.69 -0.33
C MET A 38 1.86 4.15 -1.73
N LYS A 39 2.72 3.41 -2.44
CA LYS A 39 3.10 3.71 -3.83
C LYS A 39 1.89 3.60 -4.77
N ALA A 40 1.10 2.53 -4.63
CA ALA A 40 -0.11 2.32 -5.42
C ALA A 40 -1.15 3.42 -5.16
N LEU A 41 -1.43 3.73 -3.89
CA LEU A 41 -2.36 4.81 -3.51
C LEU A 41 -1.92 6.18 -4.00
N ARG A 42 -0.61 6.48 -3.95
CA ARG A 42 -0.10 7.74 -4.50
C ARG A 42 -0.34 7.81 -6.01
N GLY A 43 -0.16 6.70 -6.74
CA GLY A 43 -0.48 6.64 -8.17
C GLY A 43 -1.98 6.83 -8.46
N ALA A 44 -2.85 6.30 -7.61
CA ALA A 44 -4.30 6.42 -7.78
C ALA A 44 -4.86 7.78 -7.38
N TYR A 45 -4.33 8.40 -6.31
CA TYR A 45 -4.92 9.59 -5.69
C TYR A 45 -3.98 10.80 -5.66
N TYR A 46 -2.98 10.88 -6.54
CA TYR A 46 -2.06 12.03 -6.56
C TYR A 46 -2.79 13.38 -6.74
N HIS A 47 -3.95 13.36 -7.39
CA HIS A 47 -4.77 14.55 -7.69
C HIS A 47 -5.67 14.97 -6.51
N ASP A 48 -5.92 14.10 -5.52
CA ASP A 48 -6.86 14.37 -4.43
C ASP A 48 -6.25 14.03 -3.05
N ARG A 49 -5.93 15.09 -2.32
CA ARG A 49 -5.30 14.99 -0.99
C ARG A 49 -6.23 14.34 0.05
N SER A 50 -7.53 14.58 -0.03
CA SER A 50 -8.50 14.02 0.91
C SER A 50 -8.66 12.52 0.71
N LYS A 51 -8.84 12.08 -0.55
CA LYS A 51 -8.91 10.65 -0.89
C LYS A 51 -7.63 9.91 -0.47
N LEU A 52 -6.47 10.48 -0.76
CA LEU A 52 -5.19 9.90 -0.36
C LEU A 52 -5.05 9.81 1.17
N PHE A 53 -5.44 10.86 1.90
CA PHE A 53 -5.39 10.89 3.36
C PHE A 53 -6.24 9.78 3.98
N TRP A 54 -7.50 9.66 3.56
CA TRP A 54 -8.42 8.66 4.11
C TRP A 54 -8.05 7.24 3.71
N ALA A 55 -7.54 7.03 2.49
CA ALA A 55 -7.01 5.74 2.07
C ALA A 55 -5.81 5.31 2.93
N ARG A 56 -4.86 6.23 3.17
CA ARG A 56 -3.73 5.99 4.07
C ARG A 56 -4.18 5.69 5.51
N HIS A 57 -5.13 6.48 6.03
CA HIS A 57 -5.68 6.28 7.37
C HIS A 57 -6.27 4.87 7.54
N ARG A 58 -7.10 4.42 6.60
CA ARG A 58 -7.71 3.07 6.64
C ARG A 58 -6.65 1.97 6.64
N ILE A 59 -5.59 2.11 5.84
CA ILE A 59 -4.49 1.13 5.84
C ILE A 59 -3.78 1.09 7.18
N LEU A 60 -3.46 2.27 7.75
CA LEU A 60 -2.80 2.33 9.06
C LEU A 60 -3.65 1.66 10.15
N VAL A 61 -4.97 1.93 10.18
CA VAL A 61 -5.88 1.29 11.14
C VAL A 61 -5.84 -0.24 11.01
N GLU A 62 -5.83 -0.79 9.79
CA GLU A 62 -5.72 -2.24 9.60
C GLU A 62 -4.34 -2.78 10.03
N PHE A 63 -3.24 -2.08 9.76
CA PHE A 63 -1.91 -2.51 10.21
C PHE A 63 -1.81 -2.53 11.74
N TYR A 64 -2.36 -1.53 12.43
CA TYR A 64 -2.37 -1.50 13.89
C TYR A 64 -3.34 -2.51 14.51
N LYS A 65 -4.43 -2.85 13.82
CA LYS A 65 -5.38 -3.89 14.27
C LYS A 65 -4.71 -5.25 14.46
N TYR A 66 -3.83 -5.62 13.53
CA TYR A 66 -3.13 -6.90 13.54
C TYR A 66 -1.72 -6.82 14.15
N SER A 67 -1.36 -5.71 14.83
CA SER A 67 0.01 -5.50 15.32
C SER A 67 0.46 -6.49 16.41
N ARG A 68 -0.48 -7.20 17.04
CA ARG A 68 -0.24 -8.20 18.09
C ARG A 68 -0.26 -9.64 17.58
N VAL A 69 -0.43 -9.84 16.27
CA VAL A 69 -0.36 -11.19 15.69
C VAL A 69 1.10 -11.62 15.66
N GLU A 70 1.41 -12.71 16.34
CA GLU A 70 2.77 -13.28 16.43
C GLU A 70 2.95 -14.50 15.52
N GLU A 71 1.87 -15.18 15.15
CA GLU A 71 1.91 -16.37 14.30
C GLU A 71 2.45 -16.02 12.89
N GLU A 72 3.59 -16.61 12.53
CA GLU A 72 4.33 -16.27 11.31
C GLU A 72 3.51 -16.52 10.05
N LYS A 73 2.70 -17.59 10.04
CA LYS A 73 1.81 -17.92 8.91
C LYS A 73 0.74 -16.85 8.68
N ASP A 74 0.17 -16.32 9.76
CA ASP A 74 -0.85 -15.28 9.68
C ASP A 74 -0.24 -13.95 9.25
N VAL A 75 0.96 -13.62 9.74
CA VAL A 75 1.72 -12.44 9.27
C VAL A 75 2.02 -12.54 7.78
N ALA A 76 2.48 -13.70 7.30
CA ALA A 76 2.75 -13.93 5.88
C ALA A 76 1.47 -13.82 5.02
N LEU A 77 0.35 -14.37 5.50
CA LEU A 77 -0.95 -14.25 4.83
C LEU A 77 -1.42 -12.80 4.72
N LEU A 78 -1.35 -12.04 5.81
CA LEU A 78 -1.72 -10.61 5.84
C LEU A 78 -0.86 -9.77 4.90
N ILE A 79 0.46 -10.03 4.86
CA ILE A 79 1.37 -9.39 3.90
C ILE A 79 0.98 -9.75 2.46
N GLY A 80 0.67 -11.01 2.20
CA GLY A 80 0.20 -11.49 0.90
C GLY A 80 -1.05 -10.74 0.42
N ILE A 81 -2.06 -10.63 1.28
CA ILE A 81 -3.30 -9.87 1.01
C ILE A 81 -2.97 -8.40 0.74
N GLY A 82 -2.08 -7.78 1.53
CA GLY A 82 -1.67 -6.39 1.32
C GLY A 82 -0.99 -6.15 -0.04
N ASN A 83 -0.11 -7.07 -0.47
CA ASN A 83 0.55 -6.98 -1.78
C ASN A 83 -0.43 -7.22 -2.94
N GLU A 84 -1.39 -8.11 -2.77
CA GLU A 84 -2.47 -8.36 -3.74
C GLU A 84 -3.31 -7.09 -3.93
N ILE A 85 -3.73 -6.45 -2.84
CA ILE A 85 -4.47 -5.17 -2.87
C ILE A 85 -3.61 -4.08 -3.51
N ALA A 86 -2.32 -3.99 -3.19
CA ALA A 86 -1.43 -3.00 -3.78
C ALA A 86 -1.34 -3.14 -5.31
N SER A 87 -1.22 -4.38 -5.79
CA SER A 87 -1.17 -4.70 -7.22
C SER A 87 -2.50 -4.35 -7.90
N PHE A 88 -3.63 -4.74 -7.29
CA PHE A 88 -4.97 -4.39 -7.79
C PHE A 88 -5.19 -2.88 -7.90
N VAL A 89 -4.84 -2.10 -6.87
CA VAL A 89 -4.99 -0.64 -6.89
C VAL A 89 -4.11 -0.01 -7.97
N ALA A 90 -2.87 -0.50 -8.14
CA ALA A 90 -1.96 0.01 -9.16
C ALA A 90 -2.46 -0.23 -10.59
N GLU A 91 -3.17 -1.32 -10.83
CA GLU A 91 -3.71 -1.70 -12.14
C GLU A 91 -5.04 -0.99 -12.44
N TYR A 92 -6.01 -1.07 -11.53
CA TYR A 92 -7.40 -0.67 -11.82
C TYR A 92 -7.73 0.76 -11.39
N MET A 93 -6.97 1.38 -10.49
CA MET A 93 -7.30 2.71 -9.96
C MET A 93 -6.31 3.79 -10.41
N LYS A 94 -5.42 3.47 -11.35
CA LYS A 94 -4.48 4.44 -11.90
C LYS A 94 -5.23 5.54 -12.66
N VAL A 95 -4.96 6.79 -12.30
CA VAL A 95 -5.52 7.94 -13.00
C VAL A 95 -4.69 8.21 -14.23
N ASP A 96 -5.31 7.98 -15.39
CA ASP A 96 -4.73 8.31 -16.68
C ASP A 96 -5.23 9.69 -17.15
N VAL A 97 -4.30 10.65 -17.21
CA VAL A 97 -4.57 12.00 -17.70
C VAL A 97 -4.99 11.98 -19.17
N GLY A 98 -4.49 11.02 -19.96
CA GLY A 98 -4.87 10.87 -21.37
C GLY A 98 -6.37 10.63 -21.54
N SER A 99 -6.93 9.72 -20.76
CA SER A 99 -8.38 9.45 -20.74
C SER A 99 -9.21 10.70 -20.39
N ILE A 100 -8.75 11.52 -19.43
CA ILE A 100 -9.43 12.78 -19.05
C ILE A 100 -9.39 13.79 -20.20
N MET A 101 -8.25 13.94 -20.87
CA MET A 101 -8.11 14.84 -22.03
C MET A 101 -9.02 14.40 -23.18
N GLN A 102 -9.05 13.11 -23.51
CA GLN A 102 -9.93 12.57 -24.56
C GLN A 102 -11.42 12.77 -24.24
N HIS A 103 -11.82 12.64 -22.96
CA HIS A 103 -13.19 12.95 -22.54
C HIS A 103 -13.53 14.42 -22.81
N ASN A 104 -12.62 15.34 -22.53
CA ASN A 104 -12.82 16.77 -22.77
C ASN A 104 -12.93 17.10 -24.26
N GLU A 105 -12.06 16.53 -25.10
CA GLU A 105 -12.13 16.68 -26.56
C GLU A 105 -13.47 16.16 -27.12
N LYS A 106 -13.91 14.99 -26.64
CA LYS A 106 -15.21 14.43 -27.03
C LYS A 106 -16.37 15.32 -26.61
N MET A 107 -16.35 15.86 -25.38
CA MET A 107 -17.38 16.79 -24.90
C MET A 107 -17.53 18.02 -25.81
N LEU A 108 -16.43 18.56 -26.33
CA LEU A 108 -16.46 19.73 -27.23
C LEU A 108 -17.07 19.42 -28.60
N SER A 109 -16.97 18.18 -29.07
CA SER A 109 -17.55 17.76 -30.35
C SER A 109 -19.07 17.52 -30.33
N LEU A 110 -19.68 17.43 -29.13
CA LEU A 110 -21.08 17.06 -28.98
C LEU A 110 -21.99 18.30 -28.86
N PRO A 111 -23.19 18.29 -29.48
CA PRO A 111 -24.23 19.27 -29.18
C PRO A 111 -24.62 19.23 -27.69
N VAL A 112 -24.97 20.39 -27.12
CA VAL A 112 -25.22 20.57 -25.67
C VAL A 112 -26.18 19.52 -25.08
N ALA A 113 -27.28 19.21 -25.77
CA ALA A 113 -28.24 18.22 -25.29
C ALA A 113 -27.66 16.80 -25.20
N LYS A 114 -26.77 16.42 -26.12
CA LYS A 114 -26.06 15.13 -26.11
C LYS A 114 -24.92 15.14 -25.09
N ALA A 115 -24.22 16.26 -24.94
CA ALA A 115 -23.13 16.42 -23.98
C ALA A 115 -23.62 16.23 -22.53
N LYS A 116 -24.83 16.73 -22.19
CA LYS A 116 -25.43 16.51 -20.86
C LYS A 116 -25.59 15.03 -20.53
N ARG A 117 -26.24 14.26 -21.41
CA ARG A 117 -26.43 12.80 -21.22
C ARG A 117 -25.09 12.07 -21.16
N TYR A 118 -24.16 12.40 -22.07
CA TYR A 118 -22.83 11.80 -22.08
C TYR A 118 -22.07 12.03 -20.77
N ARG A 119 -22.18 13.22 -20.16
CA ARG A 119 -21.58 13.52 -18.86
C ARG A 119 -22.27 12.77 -17.71
N GLU A 120 -23.58 12.66 -17.73
CA GLU A 120 -24.35 11.92 -16.72
C GLU A 120 -23.95 10.43 -16.70
N ASP A 121 -23.87 9.81 -17.88
CA ASP A 121 -23.44 8.41 -18.01
C ASP A 121 -22.00 8.21 -17.51
N TYR A 122 -21.11 9.16 -17.84
CA TYR A 122 -19.72 9.13 -17.37
C TYR A 122 -19.63 9.18 -15.84
N LEU A 123 -20.37 10.08 -15.20
CA LEU A 123 -20.40 10.20 -13.73
C LEU A 123 -20.95 8.92 -13.06
N LEU A 124 -21.97 8.30 -13.67
CA LEU A 124 -22.49 7.02 -13.19
C LEU A 124 -21.44 5.92 -13.30
N HIS A 125 -20.74 5.85 -14.45
CA HIS A 125 -19.69 4.86 -14.69
C HIS A 125 -18.53 5.02 -13.69
N GLU A 126 -18.06 6.25 -13.43
CA GLU A 126 -17.02 6.49 -12.41
C GLU A 126 -17.46 6.02 -11.02
N LYS A 127 -18.71 6.31 -10.64
CA LYS A 127 -19.28 5.87 -9.36
C LYS A 127 -19.36 4.34 -9.25
N GLN A 128 -19.79 3.68 -10.32
CA GLN A 128 -19.85 2.21 -10.38
C GLN A 128 -18.46 1.60 -10.32
N HIS A 129 -17.49 2.16 -11.03
CA HIS A 129 -16.11 1.72 -11.02
C HIS A 129 -15.51 1.82 -9.60
N GLU A 130 -15.62 2.97 -8.93
CA GLU A 130 -15.14 3.11 -7.55
C GLU A 130 -15.83 2.12 -6.60
N SER A 131 -17.13 1.89 -6.77
CA SER A 131 -17.89 0.93 -5.95
C SER A 131 -17.42 -0.51 -6.18
N TRP A 132 -17.19 -0.88 -7.43
CA TRP A 132 -16.68 -2.19 -7.83
C TRP A 132 -15.28 -2.45 -7.27
N CYS A 133 -14.36 -1.48 -7.38
CA CYS A 133 -13.03 -1.58 -6.77
C CYS A 133 -13.12 -1.79 -5.25
N LYS A 134 -13.98 -1.04 -4.56
CA LYS A 134 -14.22 -1.20 -3.11
C LYS A 134 -14.80 -2.57 -2.75
N GLN A 135 -15.61 -3.17 -3.62
CA GLN A 135 -16.14 -4.52 -3.41
C GLN A 135 -15.04 -5.57 -3.56
N LYS A 136 -14.19 -5.46 -4.59
CA LYS A 136 -13.06 -6.38 -4.80
C LYS A 136 -12.06 -6.33 -3.65
N ILE A 137 -11.69 -5.14 -3.18
CA ILE A 137 -10.79 -5.00 -2.02
C ILE A 137 -11.39 -5.64 -0.77
N ARG A 138 -12.70 -5.48 -0.53
CA ARG A 138 -13.39 -6.17 0.59
C ARG A 138 -13.30 -7.68 0.48
N GLN A 139 -13.56 -8.25 -0.71
CA GLN A 139 -13.44 -9.69 -0.95
C GLN A 139 -12.02 -10.22 -0.70
N MET A 140 -10.98 -9.44 -0.99
CA MET A 140 -9.60 -9.80 -0.64
C MET A 140 -9.39 -9.81 0.87
N MET A 141 -9.89 -8.77 1.54
CA MET A 141 -9.81 -8.65 2.99
C MET A 141 -10.62 -9.73 3.72
N ASP A 142 -11.66 -10.32 3.13
CA ASP A 142 -12.47 -11.36 3.79
C ASP A 142 -11.70 -12.67 4.02
N ARG A 143 -10.56 -12.87 3.35
CA ARG A 143 -9.65 -14.01 3.56
C ARG A 143 -8.72 -13.85 4.76
N ARG A 144 -8.77 -12.72 5.47
CA ARG A 144 -7.88 -12.42 6.60
C ARG A 144 -8.22 -13.28 7.82
N PRO A 145 -7.22 -13.59 8.68
CA PRO A 145 -7.50 -14.16 9.99
C PRO A 145 -8.38 -13.21 10.84
N PRO A 146 -9.14 -13.74 11.81
CA PRO A 146 -9.86 -12.90 12.75
C PRO A 146 -8.87 -11.98 13.49
N PRO A 147 -9.24 -10.73 13.78
CA PRO A 147 -8.37 -9.82 14.53
C PRO A 147 -8.09 -10.33 15.95
N PRO A 148 -6.94 -9.99 16.56
CA PRO A 148 -6.63 -10.40 17.93
C PRO A 148 -7.45 -9.62 18.97
N TYR A 149 -7.66 -10.20 20.16
CA TYR A 149 -8.10 -9.44 21.35
C TYR A 149 -7.03 -8.36 21.65
N PRO A 150 -7.38 -7.10 22.01
CA PRO A 150 -8.67 -6.57 22.45
C PRO A 150 -9.45 -5.82 21.36
N PHE A 151 -9.29 -6.18 20.08
CA PHE A 151 -10.05 -5.51 19.01
C PHE A 151 -11.55 -5.81 19.07
N PHE A 152 -11.90 -7.00 19.58
CA PHE A 152 -13.28 -7.43 19.83
C PHE A 152 -13.82 -6.89 21.15
#